data_AF-A0A957BVY6-F1
#
_entry.id   AF-A0A957BVY6-F1
#
_cell.length_a   1.000
_cell.length_b   1.000
_cell.length_c   1.000
_cell.angle_alpha   90.00
_cell.angle_beta   90.00
_cell.angle_gamma   90.00
#
_symmetry.space_group_name_H-M   'P 1'
#
loop_
_entity.id
_entity.type
_entity.pdbx_description
1 polymer ?
#
loop_
_entity_poly.entity_id
_entity_poly.type
_entity_poly.pdbx_seq_one_letter_code
_entity_poly.pdbx_strand_id
1 'polypeptide(L)'
;QPGRHRISLLSIPRDLFLETDAYGEQRINAIHMLGEMETPGRGVTLMQESIDTAFDIQIDRYLRLDFEGFVALVDAVGGVTIDVEHVVEDYAYPTEDGGTMTVRFEPGVQTMDGARALIYARTRHGDDDYRRAERQQQVISALASRLILPWNWPAAVAAIGRATDTDINVVDMVRYAPAILLSFGRFDRQVIDRSLITTTINGNPTPDIDALTEWLTERLD
;
A
#
# COMPACT_ATOMS: atom_id res chain seq x y z
N GLN A 1 17.21 15.09 12.49
CA GLN A 1 18.70 15.10 12.33
C GLN A 1 19.01 15.29 10.85
N PRO A 2 19.89 16.22 10.44
CA PRO A 2 20.16 16.43 9.02
C PRO A 2 20.99 15.26 8.47
N GLY A 3 20.51 14.61 7.41
CA GLY A 3 21.33 13.68 6.60
C GLY A 3 20.95 12.19 6.59
N ARG A 4 19.79 11.77 7.11
CA ARG A 4 19.28 10.42 6.84
C ARG A 4 18.24 10.47 5.71
N HIS A 5 18.61 9.97 4.54
CA HIS A 5 17.65 9.60 3.50
C HIS A 5 16.84 8.41 4.00
N ARG A 6 15.82 8.67 4.83
CA ARG A 6 14.93 7.66 5.39
C ARG A 6 13.71 7.55 4.49
N ILE A 7 13.33 6.32 4.15
CA ILE A 7 12.05 6.04 3.51
C ILE A 7 11.21 5.28 4.53
N SER A 8 10.07 5.87 4.89
CA SER A 8 9.09 5.25 5.78
C SER A 8 7.88 4.81 4.96
N LEU A 9 7.38 3.61 5.22
CA LEU A 9 6.13 3.10 4.65
C LEU A 9 5.09 3.11 5.75
N LEU A 10 4.07 3.96 5.61
CA LEU A 10 2.92 4.00 6.50
C LEU A 10 1.77 3.19 5.89
N SER A 11 1.34 2.14 6.59
CA SER A 11 0.17 1.37 6.21
C SER A 11 -1.07 1.86 6.95
N ILE A 12 -2.03 2.41 6.21
CA ILE A 12 -3.30 2.88 6.74
C ILE A 12 -4.36 1.78 6.58
N PRO A 13 -5.03 1.33 7.66
CA PRO A 13 -6.09 0.33 7.57
C PRO A 13 -7.27 0.82 6.74
N ARG A 14 -7.73 0.00 5.79
CA ARG A 14 -8.86 0.33 4.91
C ARG A 14 -10.19 0.60 5.63
N ASP A 15 -10.33 0.01 6.83
CA ASP A 15 -11.55 0.04 7.64
C ASP A 15 -11.54 1.19 8.65
N LEU A 16 -10.50 2.03 8.62
CA LEU A 16 -10.42 3.25 9.40
C LEU A 16 -11.49 4.23 8.97
N PHE A 17 -12.20 4.82 9.92
CA PHE A 17 -13.18 5.87 9.66
C PHE A 17 -12.48 7.23 9.65
N LEU A 18 -12.65 7.98 8.55
CA LEU A 18 -12.19 9.36 8.42
C LEU A 18 -13.37 10.28 8.12
N GLU A 19 -13.25 11.53 8.56
CA GLU A 19 -14.20 12.57 8.19
C GLU A 19 -13.99 12.97 6.72
N THR A 20 -15.11 13.23 6.05
CA THR A 20 -15.13 13.71 4.68
C THR A 20 -16.08 14.90 4.58
N ASP A 21 -15.67 15.94 3.86
CA ASP A 21 -16.50 17.13 3.66
C ASP A 21 -17.82 16.81 2.93
N ALA A 22 -17.80 15.81 2.06
CA ALA A 22 -18.94 15.46 1.20
C ALA A 22 -19.88 14.39 1.80
N TYR A 23 -19.37 13.46 2.61
CA TYR A 23 -20.10 12.25 3.03
C TYR A 23 -20.09 12.02 4.55
N GLY A 24 -19.57 12.97 5.33
CA GLY A 24 -19.37 12.81 6.77
C GLY A 24 -18.35 11.71 7.08
N GLU A 25 -18.50 11.07 8.23
CA GLU A 25 -17.60 10.00 8.66
C GLU A 25 -17.81 8.72 7.83
N GLN A 26 -16.77 8.28 7.13
CA GLN A 26 -16.79 7.10 6.25
C GLN A 26 -15.53 6.26 6.42
N ARG A 27 -15.64 4.94 6.16
CA ARG A 27 -14.45 4.10 6.03
C ARG A 27 -13.62 4.52 4.83
N ILE A 28 -12.29 4.51 4.94
CA ILE A 28 -11.37 4.91 3.85
C ILE A 28 -11.71 4.24 2.51
N ASN A 29 -11.99 2.94 2.53
CA ASN A 29 -12.36 2.24 1.30
C ASN A 29 -13.68 2.72 0.68
N ALA A 30 -14.62 3.21 1.50
CA ALA A 30 -15.87 3.80 1.05
C ALA A 30 -15.65 5.20 0.48
N ILE A 31 -14.74 6.00 1.06
CA ILE A 31 -14.42 7.36 0.57
C ILE A 31 -14.01 7.32 -0.90
N HIS A 32 -13.07 6.43 -1.25
CA HIS A 32 -12.61 6.24 -2.62
C HIS A 32 -13.78 5.87 -3.56
N MET A 33 -14.56 4.85 -3.16
CA MET A 33 -15.70 4.36 -3.93
C MET A 33 -16.74 5.47 -4.19
N LEU A 34 -17.13 6.20 -3.14
CA LEU A 34 -18.15 7.25 -3.20
C LEU A 34 -17.71 8.38 -4.14
N GLY A 35 -16.46 8.81 -4.05
CA GLY A 35 -15.90 9.81 -4.95
C GLY A 35 -15.88 9.36 -6.41
N GLU A 36 -15.46 8.13 -6.69
CA GLU A 36 -15.47 7.61 -8.07
C GLU A 36 -16.89 7.45 -8.63
N MET A 37 -17.88 7.13 -7.79
CA MET A 37 -19.29 7.07 -8.20
C MET A 37 -19.88 8.45 -8.51
N GLU A 38 -19.38 9.51 -7.86
CA GLU A 38 -19.80 10.88 -8.11
C GLU A 38 -19.17 11.43 -9.39
N THR A 39 -17.85 11.34 -9.54
CA THR A 39 -17.13 11.79 -10.72
C THR A 39 -15.81 11.01 -10.85
N PRO A 40 -15.49 10.45 -12.03
CA PRO A 40 -14.23 9.74 -12.24
C PRO A 40 -13.01 10.57 -11.78
N GLY A 41 -12.16 9.98 -10.94
CA GLY A 41 -10.98 10.62 -10.35
C GLY A 41 -11.21 11.35 -9.03
N ARG A 42 -12.46 11.70 -8.66
CA ARG A 42 -12.76 12.39 -7.39
C ARG A 42 -12.49 11.52 -6.17
N GLY A 43 -12.50 10.19 -6.32
CA GLY A 43 -12.19 9.27 -5.22
C GLY A 43 -10.77 9.43 -4.68
N VAL A 44 -9.79 9.71 -5.54
CA VAL A 44 -8.41 9.99 -5.10
C VAL A 44 -8.35 11.31 -4.35
N THR A 45 -8.96 12.37 -4.89
CA THR A 45 -8.94 13.68 -4.26
C THR A 45 -9.60 13.67 -2.88
N LEU A 46 -10.75 13.01 -2.74
CA LEU A 46 -11.42 12.87 -1.44
C LEU A 46 -10.58 12.07 -0.44
N MET A 47 -9.89 11.01 -0.87
CA MET A 47 -8.96 10.31 0.03
C MET A 47 -7.80 11.20 0.47
N GLN A 48 -7.24 11.99 -0.44
CA GLN A 48 -6.15 12.92 -0.10
C GLN A 48 -6.63 13.97 0.91
N GLU A 49 -7.77 14.62 0.67
CA GLU A 49 -8.39 15.62 1.56
C GLU A 49 -8.68 15.03 2.95
N SER A 50 -9.24 13.82 3.01
CA SER A 50 -9.53 13.14 4.28
C SER A 50 -8.28 12.73 5.06
N ILE A 51 -7.23 12.24 4.38
CA ILE A 51 -5.96 11.88 5.04
C ILE A 51 -5.23 13.14 5.53
N ASP A 52 -5.21 14.19 4.71
CA ASP A 52 -4.61 15.49 5.07
C ASP A 52 -5.29 16.07 6.32
N THR A 53 -6.63 16.11 6.31
CA THR A 53 -7.41 16.58 7.46
C THR A 53 -7.24 15.72 8.71
N ALA A 54 -7.19 14.39 8.55
CA ALA A 54 -7.13 13.48 9.68
C ALA A 54 -5.75 13.37 10.31
N PHE A 55 -4.67 13.54 9.54
CA PHE A 55 -3.32 13.28 10.03
C PHE A 55 -2.38 14.47 9.94
N ASP A 56 -2.84 15.61 9.41
CA ASP A 56 -2.02 16.79 9.11
C ASP A 56 -0.82 16.40 8.20
N ILE A 57 -1.06 15.49 7.25
CA ILE A 57 -0.07 14.99 6.29
C ILE A 57 -0.49 15.38 4.88
N GLN A 58 0.30 16.29 4.30
CA GLN A 58 0.14 16.66 2.90
C GLN A 58 0.61 15.52 1.98
N ILE A 59 -0.31 15.00 1.15
CA ILE A 59 0.01 14.01 0.11
C ILE A 59 0.46 14.74 -1.16
N ASP A 60 1.74 14.66 -1.50
CA ASP A 60 2.30 15.30 -2.70
C ASP A 60 1.91 14.61 -4.01
N ARG A 61 1.87 13.27 -3.99
CA ARG A 61 1.69 12.40 -5.16
C ARG A 61 0.96 11.14 -4.80
N TYR A 62 0.27 10.54 -5.77
CA TYR A 62 -0.41 9.26 -5.59
C TYR A 62 -0.08 8.28 -6.71
N LEU A 63 -0.19 6.99 -6.38
CA LEU A 63 -0.13 5.89 -7.33
C LEU A 63 -1.31 4.96 -7.03
N ARG A 64 -2.25 4.85 -7.96
CA ARG A 64 -3.39 3.94 -7.88
C ARG A 64 -3.21 2.82 -8.89
N LEU A 65 -3.23 1.59 -8.39
CA LEU A 65 -3.00 0.37 -9.15
C LEU A 65 -4.24 -0.52 -9.09
N ASP A 66 -4.64 -1.07 -10.23
CA ASP A 66 -5.49 -2.26 -10.26
C ASP A 66 -4.64 -3.53 -10.23
N PHE A 67 -5.28 -4.69 -10.36
CA PHE A 67 -4.58 -5.97 -10.35
C PHE A 67 -3.68 -6.18 -11.57
N GLU A 68 -4.10 -5.73 -12.75
CA GLU A 68 -3.31 -5.87 -13.97
C GLU A 68 -2.05 -5.00 -13.88
N GLY A 69 -2.19 -3.76 -13.42
CA GLY A 69 -1.07 -2.85 -13.21
C GLY A 69 -0.10 -3.29 -12.13
N PHE A 70 -0.62 -3.89 -11.06
CA PHE A 70 0.23 -4.53 -10.06
C PHE A 70 1.06 -5.67 -10.67
N VAL A 71 0.42 -6.59 -11.41
CA VAL A 71 1.13 -7.72 -12.05
C VAL A 71 2.18 -7.22 -13.03
N ALA A 72 1.80 -6.28 -13.90
CA ALA A 72 2.69 -5.70 -14.90
C ALA A 72 3.89 -5.00 -14.26
N LEU A 73 3.71 -4.29 -13.14
CA LEU A 73 4.79 -3.62 -12.43
C LEU A 73 5.78 -4.62 -11.81
N VAL A 74 5.28 -5.68 -11.17
CA VAL A 74 6.12 -6.73 -10.59
C VAL A 74 6.90 -7.48 -11.68
N ASP A 75 6.25 -7.82 -12.79
CA ASP A 75 6.91 -8.50 -13.90
C ASP A 75 7.96 -7.61 -14.58
N ALA A 76 7.68 -6.31 -14.70
CA ALA A 76 8.61 -5.34 -15.29
C ALA A 76 9.93 -5.23 -14.51
N VAL A 77 9.93 -5.45 -13.20
CA VAL A 77 11.14 -5.47 -12.37
C VAL A 77 11.76 -6.87 -12.22
N GLY A 78 11.29 -7.84 -13.02
CA GLY A 78 11.78 -9.22 -13.02
C GLY A 78 11.32 -10.03 -11.81
N GLY A 79 10.12 -9.76 -11.30
CA GLY A 79 9.55 -10.40 -10.11
C GLY A 79 10.01 -9.79 -8.79
N VAL A 80 9.46 -10.28 -7.69
CA VAL A 80 9.83 -9.90 -6.31
C VAL A 80 10.36 -11.10 -5.53
N THR A 81 11.23 -10.87 -4.55
CA THR A 81 11.80 -11.93 -3.72
C THR A 81 11.32 -11.74 -2.29
N ILE A 82 10.62 -12.75 -1.77
CA ILE A 82 9.93 -12.71 -0.47
C ILE A 82 10.36 -13.93 0.33
N ASP A 83 10.72 -13.72 1.59
CA ASP A 83 10.92 -14.79 2.56
C ASP A 83 9.59 -15.09 3.26
N VAL A 84 8.98 -16.22 2.91
CA VAL A 84 7.69 -16.62 3.47
C VAL A 84 7.94 -17.25 4.85
N GLU A 85 7.51 -16.59 5.92
CA GLU A 85 7.87 -17.03 7.29
C GLU A 85 7.18 -18.34 7.70
N HIS A 86 5.93 -18.53 7.28
CA HIS A 86 5.10 -19.68 7.64
C HIS A 86 4.25 -20.13 6.45
N VAL A 87 3.72 -21.35 6.51
CA VAL A 87 2.84 -21.86 5.47
C VAL A 87 1.65 -20.92 5.32
N VAL A 88 1.43 -20.42 4.10
CA VAL A 88 0.23 -19.67 3.73
C VAL A 88 -0.58 -20.55 2.81
N GLU A 89 -1.80 -20.87 3.21
CA GLU A 89 -2.69 -21.76 2.44
C GLU A 89 -4.10 -21.20 2.40
N ASP A 90 -4.62 -21.00 1.18
CA ASP A 90 -5.96 -20.50 0.93
C ASP A 90 -6.68 -21.50 0.03
N TYR A 91 -7.62 -22.26 0.60
CA TYR A 91 -8.38 -23.29 -0.11
C TYR A 91 -9.52 -22.72 -0.97
N ALA A 92 -9.77 -21.42 -0.89
CA ALA A 92 -10.91 -20.77 -1.52
C ALA A 92 -10.50 -19.43 -2.17
N TYR A 93 -9.31 -19.38 -2.76
CA TYR A 93 -8.82 -18.18 -3.43
C TYR A 93 -9.67 -17.91 -4.67
N PRO A 94 -10.27 -16.70 -4.81
CA PRO A 94 -11.20 -16.42 -5.89
C PRO A 94 -10.48 -16.35 -7.24
N THR A 95 -11.04 -17.02 -8.24
CA THR A 95 -10.55 -17.00 -9.62
C THR A 95 -11.37 -16.03 -10.47
N GLU A 96 -10.80 -15.58 -11.60
CA GLU A 96 -11.44 -14.58 -12.48
C GLU A 96 -12.78 -15.04 -13.07
N ASP A 97 -12.93 -16.35 -13.27
CA ASP A 97 -14.16 -17.01 -13.74
C ASP A 97 -15.23 -17.19 -12.65
N GLY A 98 -15.03 -16.59 -11.46
CA GLY A 98 -15.95 -16.66 -10.33
C GLY A 98 -15.89 -17.98 -9.54
N GLY A 99 -14.91 -18.83 -9.84
CA GLY A 99 -14.60 -20.03 -9.09
C GLY A 99 -13.68 -19.77 -7.89
N THR A 100 -13.20 -20.86 -7.32
CA THR A 100 -12.14 -20.84 -6.31
C THR A 100 -11.05 -21.86 -6.62
N MET A 101 -9.83 -21.56 -6.19
CA MET A 101 -8.69 -22.47 -6.26
C MET A 101 -7.99 -22.57 -4.90
N THR A 102 -7.28 -23.68 -4.69
CA THR A 102 -6.35 -23.81 -3.56
C THR A 102 -5.00 -23.23 -3.95
N VAL A 103 -4.50 -22.29 -3.17
CA VAL A 103 -3.14 -21.74 -3.30
C VAL A 103 -2.36 -21.99 -2.02
N ARG A 104 -1.08 -22.30 -2.19
CA ARG A 104 -0.17 -22.62 -1.09
C ARG A 104 1.21 -22.02 -1.32
N PHE A 105 1.78 -21.49 -0.26
CA PHE A 105 3.15 -21.00 -0.17
C PHE A 105 3.84 -21.71 0.98
N GLU A 106 4.94 -22.38 0.68
CA GLU A 106 5.79 -23.00 1.69
C GLU A 106 6.70 -21.96 2.34
N PRO A 107 7.19 -22.19 3.57
CA PRO A 107 8.17 -21.31 4.18
C PRO A 107 9.47 -21.22 3.39
N GLY A 108 10.11 -20.06 3.45
CA GLY A 108 11.41 -19.77 2.86
C GLY A 108 11.39 -18.76 1.70
N VAL A 109 12.60 -18.43 1.25
CA VAL A 109 12.87 -17.44 0.20
C VAL A 109 12.38 -17.93 -1.15
N GLN A 110 11.44 -17.18 -1.73
CA GLN A 110 10.83 -17.47 -3.03
C GLN A 110 10.87 -16.23 -3.91
N THR A 111 11.15 -16.41 -5.20
CA THR A 111 10.92 -15.37 -6.20
C THR A 111 9.57 -15.59 -6.84
N MET A 112 8.75 -14.55 -6.82
CA MET A 112 7.38 -14.54 -7.32
C MET A 112 7.28 -13.59 -8.51
N ASP A 113 6.65 -14.06 -9.58
CA ASP A 113 6.16 -13.20 -10.66
C ASP A 113 4.95 -12.38 -10.19
N GLY A 114 4.45 -11.49 -11.03
CA GLY A 114 3.35 -10.58 -10.70
C GLY A 114 2.09 -11.33 -10.30
N ALA A 115 1.73 -12.40 -11.04
CA ALA A 115 0.55 -13.20 -10.73
C ALA A 115 0.67 -13.89 -9.37
N ARG A 116 1.80 -14.52 -9.07
CA ARG A 116 2.03 -15.22 -7.80
C ARG A 116 2.18 -14.25 -6.63
N ALA A 117 2.81 -13.09 -6.83
CA ALA A 117 2.90 -12.02 -5.84
C ALA A 117 1.51 -11.42 -5.54
N LEU A 118 0.65 -11.28 -6.54
CA LEU A 118 -0.72 -10.79 -6.36
C LEU A 118 -1.55 -11.76 -5.52
N ILE A 119 -1.46 -13.07 -5.84
CA ILE A 119 -2.10 -14.11 -5.03
C ILE A 119 -1.61 -14.03 -3.58
N TYR A 120 -0.29 -13.95 -3.38
CA TYR A 120 0.31 -13.85 -2.05
C TYR A 120 -0.20 -12.64 -1.25
N ALA A 121 -0.31 -11.48 -1.88
CA ALA A 121 -0.83 -10.25 -1.26
C ALA A 121 -2.34 -10.31 -0.95
N ARG A 122 -3.09 -11.13 -1.69
CA ARG A 122 -4.56 -11.19 -1.62
C ARG A 122 -5.13 -12.34 -0.81
N THR A 123 -4.37 -13.40 -0.52
CA THR A 123 -4.83 -14.54 0.28
C THR A 123 -5.45 -14.08 1.62
N ARG A 124 -6.67 -14.57 1.93
CA ARG A 124 -7.44 -14.19 3.14
C ARG A 124 -7.84 -15.40 3.98
N HIS A 125 -8.04 -16.57 3.38
CA HIS A 125 -8.47 -17.73 4.15
C HIS A 125 -7.28 -18.32 4.92
N GLY A 126 -7.49 -18.64 6.20
CA GLY A 126 -6.47 -19.21 7.07
C GLY A 126 -5.70 -18.22 7.95
N ASP A 127 -5.90 -16.91 7.79
CA ASP A 127 -5.13 -15.85 8.47
C ASP A 127 -6.00 -14.69 8.98
N ASP A 128 -5.47 -13.91 9.93
CA ASP A 128 -6.05 -12.64 10.41
C ASP A 128 -5.75 -11.48 9.43
N ASP A 129 -6.57 -10.41 9.46
CA ASP A 129 -6.40 -9.21 8.63
C ASP A 129 -5.02 -8.57 8.77
N TYR A 130 -4.41 -8.67 9.97
CA TYR A 130 -3.06 -8.21 10.26
C TYR A 130 -2.00 -8.92 9.41
N ARG A 131 -2.08 -10.24 9.28
CA ARG A 131 -1.14 -11.02 8.46
C ARG A 131 -1.27 -10.70 6.98
N ARG A 132 -2.48 -10.37 6.51
CA ARG A 132 -2.67 -9.87 5.15
C ARG A 132 -1.97 -8.53 4.95
N ALA A 133 -2.12 -7.60 5.88
CA ALA A 133 -1.43 -6.30 5.82
C ALA A 133 0.09 -6.47 5.82
N GLU A 134 0.61 -7.39 6.64
CA GLU A 134 2.03 -7.73 6.66
C GLU A 134 2.52 -8.27 5.31
N ARG A 135 1.79 -9.22 4.70
CA ARG A 135 2.13 -9.75 3.37
C ARG A 135 2.13 -8.66 2.30
N GLN A 136 1.15 -7.76 2.32
CA GLN A 136 1.12 -6.60 1.40
C GLN A 136 2.37 -5.73 1.58
N GLN A 137 2.79 -5.47 2.81
CA GLN A 137 4.02 -4.72 3.08
C GLN A 137 5.29 -5.48 2.65
N GLN A 138 5.34 -6.80 2.84
CA GLN A 138 6.46 -7.61 2.34
C GLN A 138 6.60 -7.48 0.83
N VAL A 139 5.48 -7.52 0.09
CA VAL A 139 5.49 -7.38 -1.36
C VAL A 139 5.92 -5.97 -1.77
N ILE A 140 5.41 -4.91 -1.13
CA ILE A 140 5.83 -3.53 -1.42
C ILE A 140 7.32 -3.34 -1.11
N SER A 141 7.81 -3.87 0.00
CA SER A 141 9.23 -3.80 0.38
C SER A 141 10.13 -4.56 -0.61
N ALA A 142 9.69 -5.74 -1.06
CA ALA A 142 10.39 -6.52 -2.07
C ALA A 142 10.42 -5.80 -3.42
N LEU A 143 9.32 -5.16 -3.83
CA LEU A 143 9.26 -4.32 -5.02
C LEU A 143 10.19 -3.12 -4.89
N ALA A 144 10.16 -2.40 -3.77
CA ALA A 144 11.03 -1.25 -3.51
C ALA A 144 12.51 -1.65 -3.53
N SER A 145 12.85 -2.86 -3.05
CA SER A 145 14.20 -3.42 -3.13
C SER A 145 14.66 -3.67 -4.56
N ARG A 146 13.74 -4.06 -5.47
CA ARG A 146 14.06 -4.16 -6.91
C ARG A 146 14.28 -2.78 -7.54
N LEU A 147 13.60 -1.74 -7.05
CA LEU A 147 13.76 -0.37 -7.52
C LEU A 147 15.05 0.31 -7.03
N ILE A 148 15.83 -0.31 -6.13
CA ILE A 148 17.19 0.18 -5.82
C ILE A 148 18.14 -0.05 -7.01
N LEU A 149 17.81 -0.97 -7.91
CA LEU A 149 18.63 -1.25 -9.07
C LEU A 149 18.22 -0.32 -10.23
N PRO A 150 19.05 0.66 -10.64
CA PRO A 150 18.66 1.66 -11.64
C PRO A 150 18.27 1.06 -13.01
N TRP A 151 18.79 -0.13 -13.34
CA TRP A 151 18.49 -0.82 -14.59
C TRP A 151 17.03 -1.28 -14.68
N ASN A 152 16.32 -1.42 -13.55
CA ASN A 152 14.89 -1.74 -13.51
C ASN A 152 14.00 -0.51 -13.79
N TRP A 153 14.54 0.71 -13.72
CA TRP A 153 13.73 1.92 -13.81
C TRP A 153 13.05 2.14 -15.15
N PRO A 154 13.69 1.94 -16.32
CA PRO A 154 12.99 2.11 -17.60
C PRO A 154 11.75 1.21 -17.70
N ALA A 155 11.85 -0.03 -17.23
CA ALA A 155 10.74 -0.98 -17.23
C ALA A 155 9.66 -0.60 -16.20
N ALA A 156 10.06 -0.21 -14.99
CA ALA A 156 9.15 0.25 -13.95
C ALA A 156 8.39 1.53 -14.36
N VAL A 157 9.07 2.52 -14.94
CA VAL A 157 8.47 3.75 -15.47
C VAL A 157 7.45 3.41 -16.57
N ALA A 158 7.80 2.52 -17.49
CA ALA A 158 6.90 2.10 -18.57
C ALA A 158 5.70 1.28 -18.08
N ALA A 159 5.84 0.52 -16.99
CA ALA A 159 4.74 -0.18 -16.35
C ALA A 159 3.81 0.80 -15.62
N ILE A 160 4.38 1.73 -14.83
CA ILE A 160 3.63 2.78 -14.14
C ILE A 160 2.83 3.62 -15.13
N GLY A 161 3.45 4.08 -16.21
CA GLY A 161 2.77 4.93 -17.19
C GLY A 161 1.64 4.27 -17.98
N ARG A 162 1.52 2.93 -17.97
CA ARG A 162 0.52 2.20 -18.78
C ARG A 162 -0.61 1.58 -17.97
N ALA A 163 -0.38 1.29 -16.70
CA ALA A 163 -1.28 0.44 -15.93
C ALA A 163 -1.66 1.04 -14.57
N THR A 164 -1.49 2.36 -14.43
CA THR A 164 -1.67 3.05 -13.16
C THR A 164 -2.33 4.40 -13.39
N ASP A 165 -3.18 4.79 -12.45
CA ASP A 165 -3.69 6.15 -12.36
C ASP A 165 -2.81 6.91 -11.35
N THR A 166 -2.09 7.93 -11.82
CA THR A 166 -1.05 8.60 -11.04
C THR A 166 -0.79 10.01 -11.57
N ASP A 167 -0.39 10.89 -10.67
CA ASP A 167 0.15 12.22 -10.97
C ASP A 167 1.70 12.25 -10.94
N ILE A 168 2.34 11.11 -10.69
CA ILE A 168 3.80 10.96 -10.71
C ILE A 168 4.29 11.03 -12.15
N ASN A 169 5.06 12.07 -12.46
CA ASN A 169 5.72 12.18 -13.75
C ASN A 169 7.19 11.73 -13.68
N VAL A 170 7.85 11.66 -14.84
CA VAL A 170 9.26 11.23 -14.94
C VAL A 170 10.20 12.13 -14.13
N VAL A 171 9.91 13.42 -14.00
CA VAL A 171 10.72 14.36 -13.20
C VAL A 171 10.62 14.03 -11.72
N ASP A 172 9.41 13.73 -11.22
CA ASP A 172 9.21 13.28 -9.84
C ASP A 172 9.96 11.97 -9.56
N MET A 173 9.93 11.02 -10.50
CA MET A 173 10.68 9.76 -10.36
C MET A 173 12.19 10.01 -10.25
N VAL A 174 12.75 10.88 -11.09
CA VAL A 174 14.17 11.28 -11.02
C VAL A 174 14.47 12.04 -9.73
N ARG A 175 13.50 12.79 -9.19
CA ARG A 175 13.63 13.50 -7.92
C ARG A 175 13.66 12.56 -6.71
N TYR A 176 12.85 11.50 -6.70
CA TYR A 176 12.77 10.52 -5.62
C TYR A 176 13.84 9.42 -5.72
N ALA A 177 14.37 9.20 -6.91
CA ALA A 177 15.42 8.23 -7.23
C ALA A 177 16.61 8.22 -6.23
N PRO A 178 17.24 9.36 -5.89
CA PRO A 178 18.34 9.37 -4.90
C PRO A 178 17.92 8.86 -3.53
N ALA A 179 16.70 9.16 -3.06
CA ALA A 179 16.22 8.65 -1.79
C ALA A 179 16.07 7.12 -1.81
N ILE A 180 15.53 6.57 -2.90
CA ILE A 180 15.38 5.12 -3.09
C ILE A 180 16.75 4.42 -3.16
N LEU A 181 17.72 5.01 -3.86
CA LEU A 181 19.07 4.45 -3.98
C LEU A 181 19.85 4.51 -2.66
N LEU A 182 19.75 5.64 -1.94
CA LEU A 182 20.52 5.89 -0.71
C LEU A 182 19.86 5.31 0.54
N SER A 183 18.63 4.79 0.45
CA SER A 183 18.00 4.07 1.56
C SER A 183 18.70 2.72 1.86
N PHE A 184 19.54 2.21 0.94
CA PHE A 184 20.18 0.89 1.03
C PHE A 184 19.18 -0.25 1.35
N GLY A 185 17.93 -0.12 0.91
CA GLY A 185 16.87 -1.10 1.19
C GLY A 185 16.35 -1.08 2.62
N ARG A 186 16.74 -0.07 3.41
CA ARG A 186 16.19 0.16 4.74
C ARG A 186 14.93 1.00 4.61
N PHE A 187 13.81 0.30 4.61
CA PHE A 187 12.48 0.88 4.63
C PHE A 187 11.91 0.72 6.04
N ASP A 188 11.68 1.83 6.74
CA ASP A 188 11.06 1.80 8.06
C ASP A 188 9.56 1.56 7.89
N ARG A 189 9.11 0.35 8.25
CA ARG A 189 7.70 -0.05 8.16
C ARG A 189 6.95 0.43 9.40
N GLN A 190 5.89 1.19 9.18
CA GLN A 190 5.02 1.72 10.21
C GLN A 190 3.59 1.29 9.89
N VAL A 191 2.90 0.71 10.87
CA VAL A 191 1.51 0.26 10.73
C VAL A 191 0.69 0.97 11.78
N ILE A 192 -0.39 1.61 11.36
CA ILE A 192 -1.37 2.15 12.31
C ILE A 192 -2.11 0.95 12.91
N ASP A 193 -1.75 0.58 14.14
CA ASP A 193 -2.38 -0.52 14.86
C ASP A 193 -3.75 -0.09 15.41
N ARG A 194 -4.66 -1.05 15.61
CA ARG A 194 -5.97 -0.85 16.24
C ARG A 194 -5.87 -0.29 17.66
N SER A 195 -4.73 -0.42 18.35
CA SER A 195 -4.52 0.24 19.65
C SER A 195 -4.53 1.77 19.55
N LEU A 196 -4.28 2.34 18.36
CA LEU A 196 -4.39 3.78 18.06
C LEU A 196 -5.78 4.15 17.53
N ILE A 197 -6.68 3.16 17.39
CA ILE A 197 -8.04 3.28 16.87
C ILE A 197 -9.01 2.87 17.99
N THR A 198 -9.03 3.63 19.09
CA THR A 198 -9.83 3.27 20.27
C THR A 198 -10.96 4.23 20.62
N THR A 199 -11.06 5.37 19.93
CA THR A 199 -12.14 6.32 20.17
C THR A 199 -13.35 5.88 19.36
N THR A 200 -14.24 5.11 20.00
CA THR A 200 -15.53 4.79 19.38
C THR A 200 -16.41 6.04 19.37
N ILE A 201 -16.61 6.66 18.20
CA ILE A 201 -17.69 7.63 18.00
C ILE A 201 -18.87 6.86 17.39
N ASN A 202 -20.03 6.87 18.05
CA ASN A 202 -21.25 6.17 17.60
C ASN A 202 -21.10 4.65 17.35
N GLY A 203 -20.13 3.99 17.99
CA GLY A 203 -19.88 2.54 17.84
C GLY A 203 -19.00 2.17 16.64
N ASN A 204 -18.49 3.14 15.88
CA ASN A 204 -17.52 2.93 14.81
C ASN A 204 -16.09 3.12 15.35
N PRO A 205 -15.10 2.34 14.88
CA PRO A 205 -13.71 2.51 15.25
C PRO A 205 -13.12 3.75 14.55
N THR A 206 -13.11 4.88 15.26
CA THR A 206 -12.51 6.13 14.81
C THR A 206 -11.09 6.25 15.38
N PRO A 207 -10.09 6.71 14.59
CA PRO A 207 -8.74 6.95 15.10
C PRO A 207 -8.76 7.97 16.24
N ASP A 208 -7.92 7.75 17.25
CA ASP A 208 -7.57 8.80 18.20
C ASP A 208 -6.59 9.74 17.49
N ILE A 209 -7.12 10.82 16.91
CA ILE A 209 -6.37 11.74 16.05
C ILE A 209 -5.20 12.37 16.80
N ASP A 210 -5.36 12.70 18.08
CA ASP A 210 -4.31 13.33 18.89
C ASP A 210 -3.17 12.34 19.14
N ALA A 211 -3.50 11.13 19.59
CA ALA A 211 -2.50 10.08 19.83
C ALA A 211 -1.80 9.64 18.53
N LEU A 212 -2.53 9.63 17.42
CA LEU A 212 -1.99 9.24 16.12
C LEU A 212 -1.10 10.33 15.54
N THR A 213 -1.47 11.60 15.67
CA THR A 213 -0.64 12.73 15.23
C THR A 213 0.68 12.74 15.99
N GLU A 214 0.65 12.59 17.32
CA GLU A 214 1.86 12.50 18.15
C GLU A 214 2.74 11.29 17.72
N TRP A 215 2.12 10.13 17.48
CA TRP A 215 2.81 8.93 17.00
C TRP A 215 3.45 9.12 15.61
N LEU A 216 2.76 9.83 14.70
CA LEU A 216 3.23 10.14 13.36
C LEU A 216 4.40 11.12 13.41
N THR A 217 4.30 12.21 14.17
CA THR A 217 5.38 13.19 14.34
C THR A 217 6.64 12.53 14.89
N GLU A 218 6.53 11.65 15.89
CA GLU A 218 7.68 10.92 16.44
C GLU A 218 8.39 9.99 15.42
N ARG A 219 7.68 9.52 14.40
CA ARG A 219 8.14 8.45 13.49
C ARG A 219 8.42 8.92 12.07
N LEU A 220 7.87 10.06 11.66
CA LEU A 220 8.01 10.62 10.32
C LEU A 220 9.05 11.76 10.27
N ASP A 221 9.28 12.51 11.36
CA ASP A 221 10.38 13.51 11.49
C ASP A 221 11.76 12.91 11.78
#